data_AF-A0A4Q5TA90-F1
#
_entry.id   AF-A0A4Q5TA90-F1
#
_cell.length_a   1.000
_cell.length_b   1.000
_cell.length_c   1.000
_cell.angle_alpha   90.00
_cell.angle_beta   90.00
_cell.angle_gamma   90.00
#
_symmetry.space_group_name_H-M   'P 1'
#
loop_
_entity.id
_entity.type
_entity.pdbx_description
1 polymer ?
#
loop_
_entity_poly.entity_id
_entity_poly.type
_entity_poly.pdbx_seq_one_letter_code
_entity_poly.pdbx_strand_id
1 'polypeptide(L)'
;MRTATISRKTSETSVDVTVNLDGTGTYAISTGIGFFDHMLEQLSRHSLIDLDVKTVGDLHIDQHHTVEDTGLAIGEAVAKALGDKRGIRRYADALSPMDETLTRVALDISGRPYLVWKTEFSQKRLGEMDTEMFEHEAAFKGLARALREAVEIDPRKADTIPSTKGTL
;
A
#
# COMPACT_ATOMS: atom_id res chain seq x y z
N MET A 1 -18.89 -4.55 -5.42
CA MET A 1 -17.95 -4.81 -4.32
C MET A 1 -16.56 -4.78 -4.91
N ARG A 2 -15.73 -3.87 -4.42
CA ARG A 2 -14.38 -3.60 -4.92
C ARG A 2 -13.39 -4.51 -4.20
N THR A 3 -13.15 -5.68 -4.77
CA THR A 3 -12.33 -6.73 -4.17
C THR A 3 -11.25 -7.21 -5.14
N ALA A 4 -10.08 -7.54 -4.62
CA ALA A 4 -9.01 -8.15 -5.41
C ALA A 4 -8.14 -9.06 -4.55
N THR A 5 -7.65 -10.12 -5.18
CA THR A 5 -6.63 -11.01 -4.64
C THR A 5 -5.39 -10.96 -5.52
N ILE A 6 -4.23 -10.94 -4.87
CA ILE A 6 -2.88 -10.99 -5.44
C ILE A 6 -2.10 -12.10 -4.74
N SER A 7 -1.44 -12.93 -5.53
CA SER A 7 -0.47 -13.91 -5.05
C SER A 7 0.85 -13.65 -5.77
N ARG A 8 1.91 -13.40 -5.01
CA ARG A 8 3.24 -13.06 -5.52
C ARG A 8 4.27 -13.99 -4.88
N LYS A 9 5.19 -14.50 -5.70
CA LYS A 9 6.25 -15.41 -5.23
C LYS A 9 7.58 -15.06 -5.86
N THR A 10 8.61 -14.89 -5.04
CA THR A 10 10.00 -14.67 -5.45
C THR A 10 10.90 -15.75 -4.85
N SER A 11 12.22 -15.59 -4.98
CA SER A 11 13.20 -16.37 -4.22
C SER A 11 13.20 -16.02 -2.73
N GLU A 12 12.86 -14.79 -2.36
CA GLU A 12 12.87 -14.32 -0.96
C GLU A 12 11.53 -14.54 -0.25
N THR A 13 10.39 -14.35 -0.95
CA THR A 13 9.08 -14.33 -0.31
C THR A 13 7.97 -15.07 -1.06
N SER A 14 6.94 -15.46 -0.33
CA SER A 14 5.63 -15.89 -0.84
C SER A 14 4.55 -15.08 -0.14
N VAL A 15 3.79 -14.30 -0.90
CA VAL A 15 2.83 -13.32 -0.41
C VAL A 15 1.47 -13.59 -1.03
N ASP A 16 0.44 -13.76 -0.20
CA ASP A 16 -0.97 -13.82 -0.59
C ASP A 16 -1.73 -12.68 0.08
N VAL A 17 -2.41 -11.85 -0.71
CA VAL A 17 -3.18 -10.71 -0.22
C VAL A 17 -4.56 -10.70 -0.83
N THR A 18 -5.59 -10.54 -0.01
CA THR A 18 -6.96 -10.20 -0.45
C THR A 18 -7.40 -8.89 0.19
N VAL A 19 -7.87 -7.96 -0.64
CA VAL A 19 -8.39 -6.65 -0.25
C VAL A 19 -9.84 -6.53 -0.65
N ASN A 20 -10.70 -6.06 0.27
CA ASN A 20 -12.04 -5.57 -0.04
C ASN A 20 -12.16 -4.10 0.40
N LEU A 21 -12.22 -3.19 -0.57
CA LEU A 21 -12.33 -1.74 -0.32
C LEU A 21 -13.71 -1.31 0.17
N ASP A 22 -14.74 -2.16 0.03
CA ASP A 22 -16.10 -1.92 0.51
C ASP A 22 -16.38 -2.80 1.74
N GLY A 23 -15.41 -2.86 2.66
CA GLY A 23 -15.42 -3.76 3.81
C GLY A 23 -16.00 -3.17 5.09
N THR A 24 -15.65 -3.80 6.21
CA THR A 24 -16.01 -3.37 7.57
C THR A 24 -14.80 -3.24 8.50
N GLY A 25 -13.58 -3.43 7.97
CA GLY A 25 -12.34 -3.41 8.74
C GLY A 25 -12.03 -4.74 9.42
N THR A 26 -12.48 -5.85 8.83
CA THR A 26 -12.09 -7.20 9.23
C THR A 26 -10.71 -7.55 8.68
N TYR A 27 -9.91 -8.28 9.45
CA TYR A 27 -8.56 -8.61 9.03
C TYR A 27 -8.11 -10.00 9.47
N ALA A 28 -7.20 -10.56 8.69
CA ALA A 28 -6.42 -11.75 9.01
C ALA A 28 -4.99 -11.52 8.49
N ILE A 29 -4.07 -11.15 9.37
CA ILE A 29 -2.73 -10.68 8.96
C ILE A 29 -1.67 -11.56 9.63
N SER A 30 -0.73 -12.03 8.83
CA SER A 30 0.43 -12.82 9.29
C SER A 30 1.60 -12.61 8.34
N THR A 31 2.51 -11.69 8.68
CA THR A 31 3.75 -11.47 7.94
C THR A 31 4.98 -12.10 8.61
N GLY A 32 4.83 -12.51 9.87
CA GLY A 32 5.94 -12.97 10.70
C GLY A 32 6.68 -11.83 11.42
N ILE A 33 6.25 -10.57 11.23
CA ILE A 33 6.82 -9.39 11.91
C ILE A 33 5.70 -8.71 12.72
N GLY A 34 5.71 -8.91 14.04
CA GLY A 34 4.57 -8.53 14.89
C GLY A 34 4.22 -7.03 14.87
N PHE A 35 5.20 -6.14 14.76
CA PHE A 35 4.92 -4.70 14.65
C PHE A 35 4.28 -4.34 13.31
N PHE A 36 4.73 -4.97 12.22
CA PHE A 36 4.18 -4.71 10.89
C PHE A 36 2.76 -5.26 10.76
N ASP A 37 2.51 -6.45 11.32
CA ASP A 37 1.16 -7.03 11.43
C ASP A 37 0.23 -6.03 12.13
N HIS A 38 0.64 -5.51 13.29
CA HIS A 38 -0.14 -4.53 14.04
C HIS A 38 -0.46 -3.26 13.23
N MET A 39 0.48 -2.75 12.43
CA MET A 39 0.23 -1.58 11.57
C MET A 39 -0.80 -1.86 10.49
N LEU A 40 -0.77 -3.04 9.87
CA LEU A 40 -1.75 -3.46 8.87
C LEU A 40 -3.15 -3.68 9.48
N GLU A 41 -3.22 -4.17 10.73
CA GLU A 41 -4.47 -4.30 11.48
C GLU A 41 -5.11 -2.92 11.71
N GLN A 42 -4.31 -1.93 12.12
CA GLN A 42 -4.78 -0.54 12.28
C GLN A 42 -5.24 0.03 10.95
N LEU A 43 -4.50 -0.21 9.85
CA LEU A 43 -4.91 0.22 8.52
C LEU A 43 -6.28 -0.34 8.16
N SER A 44 -6.51 -1.64 8.32
CA SER A 44 -7.81 -2.27 8.04
C SER A 44 -8.92 -1.68 8.91
N ARG A 45 -8.72 -1.64 10.24
CA ARG A 45 -9.74 -1.20 11.20
C ARG A 45 -10.20 0.24 10.97
N HIS A 46 -9.28 1.17 10.67
CA HIS A 46 -9.61 2.59 10.53
C HIS A 46 -10.02 3.00 9.11
N SER A 47 -9.64 2.22 8.08
CA SER A 47 -10.08 2.47 6.70
C SER A 47 -11.38 1.78 6.33
N LEU A 48 -11.86 0.84 7.17
CA LEU A 48 -12.95 -0.10 6.89
C LEU A 48 -12.66 -1.04 5.71
N ILE A 49 -11.40 -1.15 5.28
CA ILE A 49 -10.99 -2.11 4.25
C ILE A 49 -10.84 -3.47 4.92
N ASP A 50 -11.48 -4.51 4.38
CA ASP A 50 -11.16 -5.86 4.83
C ASP A 50 -9.84 -6.32 4.21
N LEU A 51 -8.94 -6.87 5.03
CA LEU A 51 -7.56 -7.16 4.65
C LEU A 51 -7.11 -8.54 5.14
N ASP A 52 -6.93 -9.47 4.22
CA ASP A 52 -6.30 -10.78 4.46
C ASP A 52 -4.89 -10.75 3.86
N VAL A 53 -3.87 -10.97 4.69
CA VAL A 53 -2.45 -10.92 4.31
C VAL A 53 -1.74 -12.11 4.93
N LYS A 54 -1.12 -12.92 4.07
CA LYS A 54 -0.22 -13.99 4.49
C LYS A 54 1.09 -13.86 3.75
N THR A 55 2.16 -13.65 4.49
CA THR A 55 3.52 -13.61 3.95
C THR A 55 4.41 -14.64 4.64
N VAL A 56 5.16 -15.38 3.83
CA VAL A 56 6.29 -16.19 4.27
C VAL A 56 7.53 -15.63 3.59
N GLY A 57 8.42 -15.01 4.37
CA GLY A 57 9.66 -14.42 3.85
C GLY A 57 10.91 -14.94 4.56
N ASP A 58 12.06 -14.47 4.09
CA ASP A 58 13.40 -14.86 4.51
C ASP A 58 13.88 -14.10 5.76
N LEU A 59 13.07 -14.06 6.82
CA LEU A 59 13.32 -13.31 8.06
C LEU A 59 14.63 -13.66 8.81
N HIS A 60 15.32 -14.73 8.40
CA HIS A 60 16.65 -15.08 8.89
C HIS A 60 17.76 -14.19 8.32
N ILE A 61 17.51 -13.50 7.19
CA ILE A 61 18.37 -12.48 6.62
C ILE A 61 18.09 -11.15 7.32
N ASP A 62 16.91 -10.58 7.04
CA ASP A 62 16.33 -9.43 7.72
C ASP A 62 14.82 -9.32 7.35
N GLN A 63 14.21 -8.16 7.63
CA GLN A 63 12.78 -7.93 7.36
C GLN A 63 12.49 -7.27 6.01
N HIS A 64 13.52 -6.83 5.28
CA HIS A 64 13.40 -5.95 4.13
C HIS A 64 12.49 -6.55 3.07
N HIS A 65 12.81 -7.75 2.57
CA HIS A 65 12.05 -8.38 1.49
C HIS A 65 10.63 -8.69 1.92
N THR A 66 10.44 -9.18 3.15
CA THR A 66 9.11 -9.47 3.70
C THR A 66 8.22 -8.22 3.70
N VAL A 67 8.77 -7.09 4.14
CA VAL A 67 8.04 -5.83 4.24
C VAL A 67 7.78 -5.21 2.85
N GLU A 68 8.80 -5.14 1.97
CA GLU A 68 8.66 -4.59 0.61
C GLU A 68 7.63 -5.39 -0.19
N ASP A 69 7.77 -6.71 -0.22
CA ASP A 69 6.95 -7.56 -1.07
C ASP A 69 5.50 -7.66 -0.59
N THR A 70 5.28 -7.62 0.73
CA THR A 70 3.94 -7.49 1.30
C THR A 70 3.31 -6.16 0.91
N GLY A 71 4.06 -5.06 1.03
CA GLY A 71 3.60 -3.73 0.64
C GLY A 71 3.23 -3.66 -0.85
N LEU A 72 4.06 -4.24 -1.72
CA LEU A 72 3.81 -4.34 -3.17
C LEU A 72 2.50 -5.09 -3.46
N ALA A 73 2.32 -6.28 -2.89
CA ALA A 73 1.12 -7.07 -3.11
C ALA A 73 -0.16 -6.39 -2.59
N ILE A 74 -0.09 -5.72 -1.43
CA ILE A 74 -1.21 -4.90 -0.91
C ILE A 74 -1.54 -3.79 -1.88
N GLY A 75 -0.52 -3.07 -2.35
CA GLY A 75 -0.70 -2.04 -3.35
C GLY A 75 -1.42 -2.58 -4.59
N GLU A 76 -0.95 -3.70 -5.13
CA GLU A 76 -1.47 -4.31 -6.37
C GLU A 76 -2.92 -4.71 -6.19
N ALA A 77 -3.26 -5.27 -5.03
CA ALA A 77 -4.63 -5.62 -4.68
C ALA A 77 -5.51 -4.37 -4.60
N VAL A 78 -5.06 -3.30 -3.95
CA VAL A 78 -5.80 -2.02 -3.89
C VAL A 78 -6.00 -1.43 -5.28
N ALA A 79 -4.96 -1.37 -6.11
CA ALA A 79 -5.02 -0.82 -7.46
C ALA A 79 -6.01 -1.61 -8.34
N LYS A 80 -5.95 -2.95 -8.27
CA LYS A 80 -6.87 -3.85 -8.96
C LYS A 80 -8.32 -3.71 -8.47
N ALA A 81 -8.53 -3.61 -7.16
CA ALA A 81 -9.85 -3.42 -6.55
C ALA A 81 -10.47 -2.05 -6.90
N LEU A 82 -9.65 -1.01 -7.11
CA LEU A 82 -10.10 0.32 -7.55
C LEU A 82 -10.63 0.35 -8.98
N GLY A 83 -10.23 -0.60 -9.84
CA GLY A 83 -10.69 -0.71 -11.23
C GLY A 83 -10.41 0.56 -12.05
N ASP A 84 -11.42 1.07 -12.76
CA ASP A 84 -11.31 2.26 -13.61
C ASP A 84 -11.34 3.59 -12.85
N LYS A 85 -11.48 3.54 -11.52
CA LYS A 85 -11.48 4.69 -10.60
C LYS A 85 -12.60 5.71 -10.88
N ARG A 86 -13.64 5.36 -11.63
CA ARG A 86 -14.75 6.29 -11.93
C ARG A 86 -15.68 6.43 -10.74
N GLY A 87 -16.13 7.67 -10.48
CA GLY A 87 -17.13 7.97 -9.45
C GLY A 87 -16.63 7.90 -8.01
N ILE A 88 -15.34 7.65 -7.77
CA ILE A 88 -14.77 7.64 -6.42
C ILE A 88 -14.52 9.06 -5.90
N ARG A 89 -14.49 9.19 -4.57
CA ARG A 89 -13.85 10.34 -3.93
C ARG A 89 -12.34 10.25 -4.13
N ARG A 90 -11.85 10.91 -5.17
CA ARG A 90 -10.45 10.84 -5.60
C ARG A 90 -9.44 11.44 -4.61
N TYR A 91 -9.85 12.51 -3.93
CA TYR A 91 -9.00 13.29 -3.03
C TYR A 91 -9.49 13.19 -1.60
N ALA A 92 -8.56 13.00 -0.67
CA ALA A 92 -8.84 13.00 0.75
C ALA A 92 -7.60 13.44 1.54
N ASP A 93 -7.84 13.93 2.75
CA ASP A 93 -6.83 14.11 3.77
C ASP A 93 -7.36 13.58 5.10
N ALA A 94 -6.44 13.23 6.00
CA ALA A 94 -6.78 12.75 7.33
C ALA A 94 -5.73 13.25 8.33
N LEU A 95 -6.21 13.65 9.50
CA LEU A 95 -5.40 13.92 10.69
C LEU A 95 -5.62 12.77 11.68
N SER A 96 -4.54 12.22 12.23
CA SER A 96 -4.59 11.16 13.23
C SER A 96 -3.71 11.51 14.42
N PRO A 97 -4.29 11.88 15.57
CA PRO A 97 -3.56 12.05 16.81
C PRO A 97 -3.38 10.72 17.56
N MET A 98 -2.24 10.55 18.22
CA MET A 98 -1.99 9.49 19.19
C MET A 98 -1.07 10.05 20.27
N ASP A 99 -1.61 10.21 21.48
CA ASP A 99 -0.95 10.86 22.62
C ASP A 99 -0.35 12.23 22.24
N GLU A 100 0.95 12.45 22.43
CA GLU A 100 1.64 13.69 22.06
C GLU A 100 1.93 13.83 20.55
N THR A 101 1.68 12.79 19.76
CA THR A 101 1.96 12.76 18.32
C THR A 101 0.74 13.14 17.49
N LEU A 102 0.96 13.91 16.43
CA LEU A 102 -0.04 14.21 15.40
C LEU A 102 0.55 13.93 14.01
N THR A 103 -0.11 13.07 13.23
CA THR A 103 0.24 12.83 11.83
C THR A 103 -0.85 13.29 10.87
N ARG A 104 -0.46 13.56 9.62
CA ARG A 104 -1.35 13.95 8.53
C ARG A 104 -0.99 13.20 7.25
N VAL A 105 -2.01 12.73 6.54
CA VAL A 105 -1.89 12.21 5.18
C VAL A 105 -2.77 13.04 4.24
N ALA A 106 -2.28 13.30 3.03
CA ALA A 106 -3.06 13.79 1.90
C ALA A 106 -2.89 12.82 0.73
N LEU A 107 -4.00 12.39 0.14
CA LEU A 107 -4.05 11.34 -0.88
C LEU A 107 -4.76 11.83 -2.15
N ASP A 108 -4.15 11.55 -3.30
CA ASP A 108 -4.74 11.67 -4.63
C ASP A 108 -4.66 10.32 -5.36
N ILE A 109 -5.82 9.69 -5.60
CA ILE A 109 -5.93 8.48 -6.42
C ILE A 109 -5.84 8.88 -7.90
N SER A 110 -4.66 9.34 -8.32
CA SER A 110 -4.41 9.87 -9.68
C SER A 110 -3.96 8.84 -10.70
N GLY A 111 -3.45 7.69 -10.23
CA GLY A 111 -2.71 6.74 -11.06
C GLY A 111 -1.28 7.16 -11.38
N ARG A 112 -0.75 8.23 -10.77
CA ARG A 112 0.68 8.58 -10.84
C ARG A 112 1.35 8.24 -9.50
N PRO A 113 2.41 7.40 -9.50
CA PRO A 113 3.14 7.08 -8.27
C PRO A 113 3.92 8.29 -7.77
N TYR A 114 3.63 8.75 -6.56
CA TYR A 114 4.44 9.76 -5.89
C TYR A 114 4.24 9.67 -4.39
N LEU A 115 5.30 9.88 -3.62
CA LEU A 115 5.29 9.92 -2.16
C LEU A 115 6.10 11.12 -1.68
N VAL A 116 5.54 11.87 -0.75
CA VAL A 116 6.27 12.86 0.03
C VAL A 116 6.22 12.41 1.48
N TRP A 117 7.35 11.91 1.99
CA TRP A 117 7.50 11.50 3.37
C TRP A 117 8.14 12.65 4.17
N LYS A 118 7.50 13.03 5.28
CA LYS A 118 7.96 14.09 6.19
C LYS A 118 7.76 13.67 7.63
N THR A 119 8.17 12.44 7.94
CA THR A 119 8.09 11.87 9.27
C THR A 119 9.50 11.50 9.71
N GLU A 120 9.84 11.88 10.94
CA GLU A 120 11.12 11.53 11.55
C GLU A 120 10.88 10.50 12.64
N PHE A 121 11.79 9.54 12.76
CA PHE A 121 11.81 8.58 13.87
C PHE A 121 12.95 8.92 14.82
N SER A 122 12.65 8.94 16.11
CA SER A 122 13.66 9.18 17.17
C SER A 122 14.48 7.93 17.51
N GLN A 123 13.96 6.75 17.17
CA GLN A 123 14.58 5.45 17.40
C GLN A 123 14.87 4.78 16.06
N LYS A 124 15.86 3.88 16.03
CA LYS A 124 16.18 3.09 14.82
C LYS A 124 15.26 1.88 14.64
N ARG A 125 14.61 1.43 15.72
CA ARG A 125 13.78 0.22 15.75
C ARG A 125 12.54 0.42 16.63
N LEU A 126 11.44 -0.22 16.22
CA LEU A 126 10.19 -0.37 16.96
C LEU A 126 9.88 -1.85 17.11
N GLY A 127 10.15 -2.40 18.29
CA GLY A 127 10.18 -3.85 18.48
C GLY A 127 11.27 -4.48 17.61
N GLU A 128 10.88 -5.40 16.72
CA GLU A 128 11.79 -6.03 15.78
C GLU A 128 11.95 -5.21 14.48
N MET A 129 11.11 -4.20 14.24
CA MET A 129 11.02 -3.50 12.96
C MET A 129 11.95 -2.30 12.87
N ASP A 130 12.83 -2.29 11.87
CA ASP A 130 13.68 -1.14 11.55
C ASP A 130 12.85 0.03 11.03
N THR A 131 13.05 1.23 11.57
CA THR A 131 12.23 2.39 11.23
C THR A 131 12.43 2.91 9.81
N GLU A 132 13.57 2.59 9.20
CA GLU A 132 13.82 2.87 7.77
C GLU A 132 12.84 2.12 6.86
N MET A 133 12.31 0.98 7.30
CA MET A 133 11.35 0.19 6.51
C MET A 133 10.04 0.96 6.25
N PHE A 134 9.65 1.91 7.09
CA PHE A 134 8.40 2.67 6.93
C PHE A 134 8.44 3.61 5.73
N GLU A 135 9.55 4.32 5.54
CA GLU A 135 9.73 5.21 4.39
C GLU A 135 10.05 4.40 3.13
N HIS A 136 10.96 3.43 3.26
CA HIS A 136 11.51 2.75 2.12
C HIS A 136 10.56 1.68 1.55
N GLU A 137 9.94 0.82 2.36
CA GLU A 137 9.41 -0.45 1.83
C GLU A 137 7.94 -0.74 2.21
N ALA A 138 7.53 -0.46 3.45
CA ALA A 138 6.28 -0.98 4.02
C ALA A 138 5.00 -0.30 3.53
N ALA A 139 4.98 1.04 3.51
CA ALA A 139 3.71 1.77 3.57
C ALA A 139 3.28 2.37 2.22
N PHE A 140 4.21 2.68 1.31
CA PHE A 140 3.87 3.56 0.18
C PHE A 140 4.54 3.25 -1.15
N LYS A 141 5.74 2.67 -1.20
CA LYS A 141 6.28 2.23 -2.50
C LYS A 141 5.42 1.13 -3.10
N GLY A 142 4.91 0.21 -2.27
CA GLY A 142 3.99 -0.83 -2.70
C GLY A 142 2.69 -0.30 -3.30
N LEU A 143 1.96 0.52 -2.54
CA LEU A 143 0.74 1.20 -2.99
C LEU A 143 0.99 2.12 -4.20
N ALA A 144 2.07 2.90 -4.20
CA ALA A 144 2.40 3.79 -5.30
C ALA A 144 2.82 3.01 -6.56
N ARG A 145 3.71 2.01 -6.46
CA ARG A 145 4.16 1.17 -7.59
C ARG A 145 3.03 0.31 -8.12
N ALA A 146 2.14 -0.20 -7.29
CA ALA A 146 0.95 -0.88 -7.80
C ALA A 146 -0.03 0.03 -8.54
N LEU A 147 -0.16 1.29 -8.10
CA LEU A 147 -0.88 2.31 -8.86
C LEU A 147 -0.17 2.66 -10.19
N ARG A 148 1.11 2.26 -10.37
CA ARG A 148 1.90 2.36 -11.61
C ARG A 148 1.60 1.20 -12.58
N GLU A 149 1.38 -0.02 -12.11
CA GLU A 149 1.19 -1.20 -13.00
C GLU A 149 -0.17 -1.29 -13.69
N ALA A 150 -1.13 -0.42 -13.35
CA ALA A 150 -2.38 -0.31 -14.09
C ALA A 150 -2.30 0.57 -15.36
N VAL A 151 -1.15 1.20 -15.65
CA VAL A 151 -0.95 2.06 -16.83
C VAL A 151 0.49 1.95 -17.33
N GLU A 152 0.82 0.85 -18.02
CA GLU A 152 1.96 0.86 -18.93
C GLU A 152 1.65 1.80 -20.11
N ILE A 153 2.60 2.65 -20.48
CA ILE A 153 2.47 3.50 -21.67
C ILE A 153 2.57 2.58 -22.90
N ASP A 154 1.49 2.48 -23.67
CA ASP A 154 1.53 1.85 -25.00
C ASP A 154 2.57 2.61 -25.86
N PRO A 155 3.68 1.98 -26.28
CA PRO A 155 4.71 2.65 -27.08
C PRO A 155 4.17 3.15 -28.44
N ARG A 156 2.97 2.71 -28.86
CA ARG A 156 2.26 3.24 -30.04
C ARG A 156 1.55 4.57 -29.78
N LYS A 157 1.46 5.02 -28.53
CA LYS A 157 0.72 6.22 -28.09
C LYS A 157 1.59 7.22 -27.31
N ALA A 158 2.91 7.03 -27.32
CA ALA A 158 3.87 7.82 -26.53
C ALA A 158 3.77 9.34 -26.77
N ASP A 159 3.34 9.76 -27.97
CA ASP A 159 3.23 11.18 -28.35
C ASP A 159 1.83 11.78 -28.15
N THR A 160 0.90 11.03 -27.55
CA THR A 160 -0.45 11.54 -27.27
C THR A 160 -0.62 11.94 -25.82
N ILE A 161 -0.97 13.21 -25.59
CA ILE A 161 -1.32 13.72 -24.26
C ILE A 161 -2.69 13.16 -23.86
N PRO A 162 -2.82 12.39 -22.78
CA PRO A 162 -4.12 11.90 -22.34
C PRO A 162 -4.99 13.06 -21.85
N SER A 163 -6.06 13.37 -22.58
CA SER A 163 -7.06 14.37 -22.16
C SER A 163 -8.38 13.68 -21.82
N THR A 164 -8.97 14.03 -20.67
CA THR A 164 -10.35 13.64 -20.32
C THR A 164 -11.41 14.58 -20.89
N LYS A 165 -10.99 15.64 -21.61
CA LYS A 165 -11.84 16.63 -22.29
C LYS A 165 -11.19 17.02 -23.60
N GLY A 166 -11.44 16.24 -24.65
CA GLY A 166 -10.80 16.37 -25.96
C GLY A 166 -10.45 17.82 -26.36
N THR A 167 -9.15 18.04 -26.58
CA THR A 167 -8.48 19.23 -27.16
C THR A 167 -8.51 20.55 -26.37
N LEU A 168 -7.31 21.13 -26.20
CA LEU A 168 -7.09 22.57 -26.15
C LEU A 168 -6.95 23.08 -27.59
#